data_AF-A0A3N5M0V6-F1
#
_entry.id   AF-A0A3N5M0V6-F1
#
_cell.length_a   1.000
_cell.length_b   1.000
_cell.length_c   1.000
_cell.angle_alpha   90.00
_cell.angle_beta   90.00
_cell.angle_gamma   90.00
#
_symmetry.space_group_name_H-M   'P 1'
#
loop_
_entity.id
_entity.type
_entity.pdbx_description
1 polymer ?
#
loop_
_entity_poly.entity_id
_entity_poly.type
_entity_poly.pdbx_seq_one_letter_code
_entity_poly.pdbx_strand_id
1 'polypeptide(L)'
;MRRTVLIIVLCLAMPVLWGAGEQAQQGPEKGSCEEVTSIMKLPKDVGKRKGPARLKWEEVDKVLTTLREDLQGRECRFTFSGLFKVKGKKDEVVFFPLTNNVLRTVPEPAFEGLQVFNSEGKALGQYDSRVPHEKSGGGLAKKSYTLFSFQYKNPQGEFEAVGGRLLLDGFLVKWDDIKDKVAITTSPGQR
;
A
#
# COMPACT_ATOMS: atom_id res chain seq x y z
N MET A 1 -55.45 20.49 66.16
CA MET A 1 -54.95 19.20 65.64
C MET A 1 -54.32 19.44 64.28
N ARG A 2 -53.21 18.72 64.01
CA ARG A 2 -52.41 18.67 62.76
C ARG A 2 -51.43 19.80 62.50
N ARG A 3 -50.23 19.56 63.03
CA ARG A 3 -48.93 20.08 62.62
C ARG A 3 -48.64 19.66 61.17
N THR A 4 -48.19 20.58 60.33
CA THR A 4 -47.48 20.24 59.08
C THR A 4 -46.10 20.87 59.16
N VAL A 5 -45.10 19.99 59.08
CA VAL A 5 -43.68 20.25 59.26
C VAL A 5 -43.10 20.78 57.96
N LEU A 6 -42.37 21.89 58.04
CA LEU A 6 -41.57 22.47 56.97
C LEU A 6 -40.28 21.63 56.84
N ILE A 7 -40.13 20.86 55.77
CA ILE A 7 -38.88 20.14 55.48
C ILE A 7 -38.00 21.06 54.63
N ILE A 8 -36.97 21.62 55.26
CA ILE A 8 -35.89 22.33 54.58
C ILE A 8 -34.93 21.28 54.01
N VAL A 9 -34.88 21.17 52.69
CA VAL A 9 -33.88 20.34 51.99
C VAL A 9 -32.62 21.18 51.82
N LEU A 10 -31.58 20.86 52.60
CA LEU A 10 -30.21 21.35 52.39
C LEU A 10 -29.64 20.69 51.12
N CYS A 11 -29.51 21.44 50.04
CA CYS A 11 -28.68 21.03 48.89
C CYS A 11 -27.20 21.22 49.25
N LEU A 12 -26.51 20.12 49.52
CA LEU A 12 -25.06 20.08 49.57
C LEU A 12 -24.51 20.36 48.18
N ALA A 13 -23.90 21.53 48.00
CA ALA A 13 -23.09 21.84 46.84
C ALA A 13 -21.84 20.94 46.87
N MET A 14 -21.78 19.94 45.99
CA MET A 14 -20.55 19.23 45.71
C MET A 14 -19.75 20.01 44.67
N PRO A 15 -18.48 20.37 44.93
CA PRO A 15 -17.62 20.90 43.90
C PRO A 15 -17.38 19.81 42.85
N VAL A 16 -17.86 20.03 41.63
CA VAL A 16 -17.50 19.24 40.45
C VAL A 16 -16.00 19.46 40.23
N LEU A 17 -15.20 18.51 40.72
CA LEU A 17 -13.77 18.45 40.46
C LEU A 17 -13.54 18.29 38.97
N TRP A 18 -12.88 19.30 38.44
CA TRP A 18 -12.30 19.42 37.10
C TRP A 18 -11.44 18.18 36.80
N GLY A 19 -12.01 17.20 36.12
CA GLY A 19 -11.27 16.10 35.49
C GLY A 19 -10.86 16.51 34.09
N ALA A 20 -9.88 17.43 33.98
CA ALA A 20 -9.16 17.65 32.74
C ALA A 20 -8.36 16.37 32.44
N GLY A 21 -8.99 15.43 31.73
CA GLY A 21 -8.32 14.30 31.12
C GLY A 21 -7.45 14.79 29.98
N GLU A 22 -6.28 15.29 30.33
CA GLU A 22 -5.18 15.56 29.42
C GLU A 22 -4.73 14.20 28.87
N GLN A 23 -5.33 13.76 27.76
CA GLN A 23 -4.76 12.68 26.96
C GLN A 23 -3.44 13.20 26.40
N ALA A 24 -2.37 12.97 27.14
CA ALA A 24 -1.01 13.09 26.64
C ALA A 24 -0.96 12.24 25.35
N GLN A 25 -0.88 12.91 24.20
CA GLN A 25 -0.53 12.29 22.93
C GLN A 25 0.89 11.75 23.06
N GLN A 26 1.03 10.55 23.62
CA GLN A 26 2.25 9.77 23.52
C GLN A 26 2.48 9.52 22.03
N GLY A 27 3.64 9.97 21.53
CA GLY A 27 4.04 9.75 20.15
C GLY A 27 4.06 8.26 19.79
N PRO A 28 4.15 7.91 18.49
CA PRO A 28 4.11 6.52 18.06
C PRO A 28 5.21 5.71 18.75
N GLU A 29 4.86 4.49 19.18
CA GLU A 29 5.79 3.57 19.84
C GLU A 29 6.96 3.25 18.89
N LYS A 30 8.19 3.30 19.40
CA LYS A 30 9.38 2.98 18.60
C LYS A 30 9.32 1.51 18.18
N GLY A 31 9.45 1.24 16.88
CA GLY A 31 9.27 -0.10 16.33
C GLY A 31 7.89 -0.35 15.72
N SER A 32 6.90 0.52 15.98
CA SER A 32 5.53 0.38 15.46
C SER A 32 5.40 0.72 13.97
N CYS A 33 4.26 0.36 13.39
CA CYS A 33 3.91 0.73 12.01
C CYS A 33 3.50 2.20 11.90
N GLU A 34 2.96 2.76 12.99
CA GLU A 34 2.57 4.16 13.15
C GLU A 34 3.81 5.08 13.13
N GLU A 35 4.93 4.62 13.71
CA GLU A 35 6.21 5.31 13.63
C GLU A 35 6.65 5.45 12.17
N VAL A 36 6.63 4.35 11.40
CA VAL A 36 7.02 4.35 9.98
C VAL A 36 6.07 5.23 9.17
N THR A 37 4.77 5.14 9.41
CA THR A 37 3.75 5.99 8.79
C THR A 37 4.06 7.47 9.02
N SER A 38 4.44 7.83 10.25
CA SER A 38 4.74 9.20 10.64
C SER A 38 6.05 9.71 10.04
N ILE A 39 7.14 8.93 10.14
CA ILE A 39 8.47 9.27 9.61
C ILE A 39 8.40 9.40 8.08
N MET A 40 7.78 8.42 7.43
CA MET A 40 7.63 8.41 5.98
C MET A 40 6.50 9.33 5.51
N LYS A 41 5.70 9.95 6.38
CA LYS A 41 4.58 10.82 6.00
C LYS A 41 3.66 10.13 4.98
N LEU A 42 3.22 8.92 5.30
CA LEU A 42 2.29 8.16 4.46
C LEU A 42 0.85 8.69 4.61
N PRO A 43 0.01 8.61 3.57
CA PRO A 43 0.33 8.18 2.21
C PRO A 43 1.14 9.23 1.43
N LYS A 44 2.08 8.79 0.59
CA LYS A 44 2.90 9.68 -0.25
C LYS A 44 2.15 10.18 -1.47
N ASP A 45 2.20 11.48 -1.73
CA ASP A 45 1.82 12.01 -3.03
C ASP A 45 2.73 11.44 -4.13
N VAL A 46 2.12 10.87 -5.17
CA VAL A 46 2.84 10.32 -6.33
C VAL A 46 2.45 11.10 -7.58
N GLY A 47 3.45 11.53 -8.34
CA GLY A 47 3.29 12.21 -9.61
C GLY A 47 2.74 11.29 -10.70
N LYS A 48 2.14 11.89 -11.72
CA LYS A 48 1.60 11.18 -12.88
C LYS A 48 2.42 11.43 -14.14
N ARG A 49 2.40 10.49 -15.08
CA ARG A 49 2.87 10.64 -16.47
C ARG A 49 1.70 10.87 -17.42
N LYS A 50 1.96 11.56 -18.53
CA LYS A 50 1.02 11.72 -19.65
C LYS A 50 0.99 10.46 -20.51
N GLY A 51 -0.07 10.29 -21.29
CA GLY A 51 -0.52 9.01 -21.86
C GLY A 51 -1.83 8.61 -21.18
N PRO A 52 -2.20 7.31 -21.09
CA PRO A 52 -3.13 6.96 -20.03
C PRO A 52 -2.56 7.49 -18.70
N ALA A 53 -3.38 8.20 -17.92
CA ALA A 53 -2.92 8.82 -16.70
C ALA A 53 -2.39 7.75 -15.75
N ARG A 54 -1.08 7.72 -15.50
CA ARG A 54 -0.45 6.63 -14.73
C ARG A 54 0.53 7.18 -13.71
N LEU A 55 0.66 6.50 -12.58
CA LEU A 55 1.65 6.87 -11.57
C LEU A 55 3.07 6.70 -12.13
N LYS A 56 3.98 7.59 -11.73
CA LYS A 56 5.41 7.46 -12.06
C LYS A 56 5.99 6.26 -11.34
N TRP A 57 6.48 5.29 -12.13
CA TRP A 57 7.02 4.05 -11.58
C TRP A 57 8.23 4.29 -10.67
N GLU A 58 9.06 5.30 -10.93
CA GLU A 58 10.22 5.61 -10.09
C GLU A 58 9.83 5.98 -8.66
N GLU A 59 8.76 6.76 -8.52
CA GLU A 59 8.28 7.23 -7.22
C GLU A 59 7.61 6.08 -6.45
N VAL A 60 6.85 5.22 -7.16
CA VAL A 60 6.29 3.97 -6.60
C VAL A 60 7.39 3.05 -6.09
N ASP A 61 8.40 2.77 -6.92
CA ASP A 61 9.48 1.85 -6.58
C ASP A 61 10.35 2.36 -5.43
N LYS A 62 10.57 3.69 -5.37
CA LYS A 62 11.27 4.32 -4.26
C LYS A 62 10.55 4.08 -2.94
N VAL A 63 9.24 4.32 -2.88
CA VAL A 63 8.44 4.12 -1.66
C VAL A 63 8.47 2.66 -1.21
N LEU A 64 8.24 1.72 -2.12
CA LEU A 64 8.24 0.29 -1.79
C LEU A 64 9.62 -0.22 -1.34
N THR A 65 10.70 0.30 -1.95
CA THR A 65 12.06 -0.08 -1.58
C THR A 65 12.40 0.41 -0.17
N THR A 66 12.14 1.69 0.12
CA THR A 66 12.37 2.26 1.46
C THR A 66 11.52 1.56 2.52
N LEU A 67 10.24 1.29 2.24
CA LEU A 67 9.39 0.57 3.20
C LEU A 67 9.91 -0.83 3.51
N ARG A 68 10.38 -1.59 2.52
CA ARG A 68 10.93 -2.92 2.78
C ARG A 68 12.15 -2.86 3.68
N GLU A 69 12.97 -1.83 3.57
CA GLU A 69 14.16 -1.62 4.41
C GLU A 69 13.75 -1.19 5.83
N ASP A 70 12.83 -0.25 5.96
CA ASP A 70 12.39 0.29 7.26
C ASP A 70 11.51 -0.69 8.06
N LEU A 71 10.80 -1.59 7.38
CA LEU A 71 9.93 -2.60 7.99
C LEU A 71 10.64 -3.92 8.32
N GLN A 72 11.95 -4.02 8.11
CA GLN A 72 12.70 -5.23 8.46
C GLN A 72 12.53 -5.57 9.95
N GLY A 73 12.05 -6.79 10.22
CA GLY A 73 11.82 -7.28 11.58
C GLY A 73 10.58 -6.73 12.27
N ARG A 74 9.70 -6.01 11.56
CA ARG A 74 8.43 -5.47 12.09
C ARG A 74 7.25 -6.24 11.48
N GLU A 75 6.12 -6.27 12.20
CA GLU A 75 4.87 -6.82 11.67
C GLU A 75 3.94 -5.69 11.25
N CYS A 76 3.93 -5.37 9.96
CA CYS A 76 3.11 -4.28 9.43
C CYS A 76 2.32 -4.70 8.20
N ARG A 77 1.13 -4.10 8.09
CA ARG A 77 0.22 -4.28 6.96
C ARG A 77 -0.21 -2.94 6.41
N PHE A 78 0.02 -2.72 5.14
CA PHE A 78 -0.39 -1.49 4.45
C PHE A 78 -1.18 -1.80 3.19
N THR A 79 -2.26 -1.06 2.94
CA THR A 79 -2.95 -1.04 1.65
C THR A 79 -2.25 -0.11 0.66
N PHE A 80 -2.54 -0.25 -0.63
CA PHE A 80 -2.04 0.71 -1.62
C PHE A 80 -2.45 2.15 -1.31
N SER A 81 -3.71 2.37 -0.91
CA SER A 81 -4.23 3.69 -0.50
C SER A 81 -3.59 4.23 0.78
N GLY A 82 -3.14 3.35 1.68
CA GLY A 82 -2.33 3.71 2.85
C GLY A 82 -0.91 4.14 2.50
N LEU A 83 -0.37 3.67 1.37
CA LEU A 83 0.99 4.02 0.92
C LEU A 83 1.00 5.21 -0.06
N PHE A 84 0.01 5.31 -0.93
CA PHE A 84 0.02 6.21 -2.08
C PHE A 84 -1.22 7.09 -2.12
N LYS A 85 -0.99 8.40 -2.11
CA LYS A 85 -2.00 9.43 -2.31
C LYS A 85 -2.06 9.76 -3.79
N VAL A 86 -3.10 9.26 -4.45
CA VAL A 86 -3.32 9.44 -5.89
C VAL A 86 -4.32 10.56 -6.13
N LYS A 87 -3.92 11.56 -6.91
CA LYS A 87 -4.79 12.67 -7.33
C LYS A 87 -5.30 12.43 -8.75
N GLY A 88 -6.61 12.35 -8.92
CA GLY A 88 -7.30 12.27 -10.20
C GLY A 88 -8.30 13.41 -10.35
N LYS A 89 -8.58 13.83 -11.60
CA LYS A 89 -9.77 14.61 -11.91
C LYS A 89 -11.01 13.72 -11.76
N LYS A 90 -12.18 14.33 -11.62
CA LYS A 90 -13.45 13.62 -11.71
C LYS A 90 -13.48 12.84 -13.03
N ASP A 91 -13.83 11.55 -12.96
CA ASP A 91 -13.93 10.61 -14.09
C ASP A 91 -12.59 10.28 -14.80
N GLU A 92 -11.43 10.70 -14.27
CA GLU A 92 -10.12 10.31 -14.81
C GLU A 92 -9.73 8.91 -14.32
N VAL A 93 -9.58 7.96 -15.24
CA VAL A 93 -8.99 6.65 -14.92
C VAL A 93 -7.50 6.79 -14.72
N VAL A 94 -7.02 6.52 -13.50
CA VAL A 94 -5.60 6.50 -13.16
C VAL A 94 -5.10 5.06 -13.09
N PHE A 95 -3.91 4.83 -13.62
CA PHE A 95 -3.26 3.52 -13.65
C PHE A 95 -2.08 3.43 -12.68
N PHE A 96 -1.94 2.27 -12.06
CA PHE A 96 -0.81 1.89 -11.22
C PHE A 96 0.15 0.97 -12.00
N PRO A 97 1.47 1.23 -11.99
CA PRO A 97 2.44 0.44 -12.75
C PRO A 97 2.76 -0.91 -12.08
N LEU A 98 2.81 -1.99 -12.86
CA LEU A 98 3.30 -3.31 -12.44
C LEU A 98 4.79 -3.45 -12.74
N THR A 99 5.63 -2.85 -11.91
CA THR A 99 7.10 -2.98 -12.02
C THR A 99 7.59 -4.32 -11.47
N ASN A 100 8.83 -4.72 -11.79
CA ASN A 100 9.44 -5.89 -11.15
C ASN A 100 9.54 -5.73 -9.63
N ASN A 101 9.70 -4.50 -9.12
CA ASN A 101 9.82 -4.25 -7.68
C ASN A 101 8.45 -4.31 -6.98
N VAL A 102 7.37 -3.86 -7.64
CA VAL A 102 5.98 -4.07 -7.21
C VAL A 102 5.72 -5.57 -7.10
N LEU A 103 6.00 -6.35 -8.15
CA LEU A 103 5.81 -7.80 -8.14
C LEU A 103 6.68 -8.50 -7.10
N ARG A 104 7.88 -7.99 -6.81
CA ARG A 104 8.74 -8.54 -5.75
C ARG A 104 8.20 -8.27 -4.34
N THR A 105 7.62 -7.10 -4.12
CA THR A 105 7.34 -6.59 -2.77
C THR A 105 5.91 -6.88 -2.31
N VAL A 106 4.96 -6.84 -3.24
CA VAL A 106 3.53 -6.96 -2.93
C VAL A 106 3.13 -8.44 -2.83
N PRO A 107 2.25 -8.82 -1.89
CA PRO A 107 1.70 -10.17 -1.83
C PRO A 107 0.92 -10.55 -3.09
N GLU A 108 1.07 -11.79 -3.55
CA GLU A 108 0.41 -12.29 -4.77
C GLU A 108 -1.12 -12.09 -4.81
N PRO A 109 -1.88 -12.30 -3.70
CA PRO A 109 -3.34 -12.12 -3.72
C PRO A 109 -3.80 -10.70 -4.05
N ALA A 110 -2.92 -9.71 -3.97
CA ALA A 110 -3.26 -8.36 -4.40
C ALA A 110 -3.48 -8.28 -5.93
N PHE A 111 -2.82 -9.14 -6.69
CA PHE A 111 -2.85 -9.09 -8.16
C PHE A 111 -3.88 -10.02 -8.79
N GLU A 112 -4.29 -11.07 -8.09
CA GLU A 112 -5.22 -12.08 -8.62
C GLU A 112 -6.48 -11.46 -9.22
N GLY A 113 -6.76 -11.84 -10.48
CA GLY A 113 -7.93 -11.41 -11.23
C GLY A 113 -7.92 -9.95 -11.73
N LEU A 114 -6.85 -9.18 -11.46
CA LEU A 114 -6.77 -7.80 -11.95
C LEU A 114 -6.67 -7.76 -13.47
N GLN A 115 -7.43 -6.85 -14.09
CA GLN A 115 -7.24 -6.55 -15.50
C GLN A 115 -5.90 -5.84 -15.72
N VAL A 116 -5.06 -6.44 -16.56
CA VAL A 116 -3.77 -5.91 -16.99
C VAL A 116 -3.95 -5.10 -18.27
N PHE A 117 -3.28 -3.96 -18.33
CA PHE A 117 -3.23 -3.06 -19.47
C PHE A 117 -1.78 -2.84 -19.91
N ASN A 118 -1.57 -2.51 -21.18
CA ASN A 118 -0.26 -2.06 -21.66
C ASN A 118 -0.02 -0.57 -21.34
N SER A 119 1.15 -0.04 -21.70
CA SER A 119 1.55 1.37 -21.51
C SER A 119 0.67 2.39 -22.26
N GLU A 120 -0.13 1.94 -23.22
CA GLU A 120 -1.09 2.74 -23.99
C GLU A 120 -2.50 2.72 -23.39
N GLY A 121 -2.75 1.89 -22.35
CA GLY A 121 -4.05 1.75 -21.71
C GLY A 121 -4.98 0.75 -22.40
N LYS A 122 -4.46 -0.07 -23.32
CA LYS A 122 -5.20 -1.18 -23.94
C LYS A 122 -5.23 -2.38 -22.99
N ALA A 123 -6.41 -2.94 -22.77
CA ALA A 123 -6.59 -4.17 -22.00
C ALA A 123 -5.89 -5.35 -22.69
N LEU A 124 -5.07 -6.09 -21.94
CA LEU A 124 -4.33 -7.26 -22.41
C LEU A 124 -4.95 -8.57 -21.94
N GLY A 125 -5.40 -8.64 -20.69
CA GLY A 125 -5.95 -9.85 -20.09
C GLY A 125 -5.97 -9.78 -18.56
N GLN A 126 -6.30 -10.87 -17.90
CA GLN A 126 -6.35 -10.93 -16.43
C GLN A 126 -5.05 -11.47 -15.87
N TYR A 127 -4.51 -10.81 -14.85
CA TYR A 127 -3.36 -11.30 -14.10
C TYR A 127 -3.65 -12.71 -13.57
N ASP A 128 -2.69 -13.61 -13.75
CA ASP A 128 -2.79 -14.98 -13.27
C ASP A 128 -1.76 -15.25 -12.17
N SER A 129 -0.46 -15.20 -12.49
CA SER A 129 0.58 -15.57 -11.53
C SER A 129 1.92 -14.90 -11.79
N ARG A 130 2.70 -14.75 -10.73
CA ARG A 130 4.08 -14.24 -10.74
C ARG A 130 5.05 -15.29 -11.24
N VAL A 131 5.97 -14.86 -12.08
CA VAL A 131 7.00 -15.72 -12.68
C VAL A 131 8.39 -15.22 -12.25
N PRO A 132 9.14 -15.98 -11.43
CA PRO A 132 10.52 -15.65 -11.10
C PRO A 132 11.46 -15.98 -12.26
N HIS A 133 12.41 -15.09 -12.54
CA HIS A 133 13.48 -15.32 -13.50
C HIS A 133 14.83 -15.14 -12.81
N GLU A 134 15.61 -16.21 -12.73
CA GLU A 134 16.99 -16.11 -12.28
C GLU A 134 17.84 -15.43 -13.35
N LYS A 135 18.63 -14.45 -12.91
CA LYS A 135 19.59 -13.74 -13.76
C LYS A 135 20.98 -13.92 -13.17
N SER A 136 21.88 -14.49 -13.97
CA SER A 136 23.31 -14.46 -13.70
C SER A 136 23.84 -13.08 -14.05
N GLY A 137 24.54 -12.41 -13.14
CA GLY A 137 25.30 -11.22 -13.51
C GLY A 137 26.32 -11.58 -14.59
N GLY A 138 26.33 -10.88 -15.72
CA GLY A 138 27.26 -11.16 -16.81
C GLY A 138 28.73 -11.08 -16.34
N GLY A 139 29.59 -11.98 -16.83
CA GLY A 139 31.03 -12.02 -16.52
C GLY A 139 31.37 -12.64 -15.15
N LEU A 140 32.46 -12.17 -14.53
CA LEU A 140 33.03 -12.63 -13.25
C LEU A 140 32.11 -12.44 -12.00
N ALA A 141 30.86 -12.02 -12.20
CA ALA A 141 29.92 -11.75 -11.11
C ALA A 141 29.34 -13.06 -10.54
N LYS A 142 29.84 -13.48 -9.37
CA LYS A 142 29.33 -14.64 -8.60
C LYS A 142 27.93 -14.45 -7.99
N LYS A 143 27.20 -13.38 -8.32
CA LYS A 143 25.89 -13.08 -7.72
C LYS A 143 24.78 -13.27 -8.74
N SER A 144 23.93 -14.26 -8.50
CA SER A 144 22.62 -14.38 -9.14
C SER A 144 21.62 -13.47 -8.43
N TYR A 145 20.63 -12.96 -9.16
CA TYR A 145 19.48 -12.28 -8.58
C TYR A 145 18.19 -12.73 -9.27
N THR A 146 17.07 -12.66 -8.54
CA THR A 146 15.76 -13.02 -9.07
C THR A 146 15.03 -11.77 -9.54
N LEU A 147 14.66 -11.75 -10.83
CA LEU A 147 13.79 -10.74 -11.41
C LEU A 147 12.37 -11.31 -11.48
N PHE A 148 11.41 -10.65 -10.83
CA PHE A 148 10.01 -11.09 -10.86
C PHE A 148 9.27 -10.46 -12.04
N SER A 149 8.62 -11.29 -12.85
CA SER A 149 7.65 -10.91 -13.87
C SER A 149 6.30 -11.57 -13.56
N PHE A 150 5.39 -11.63 -14.52
CA PHE A 150 4.09 -12.29 -14.38
C PHE A 150 3.60 -12.85 -15.72
N GLN A 151 2.58 -13.70 -15.63
CA GLN A 151 1.77 -14.14 -16.76
C GLN A 151 0.32 -13.68 -16.58
N TYR A 152 -0.38 -13.51 -17.69
CA TYR A 152 -1.79 -13.14 -17.72
C TYR A 152 -2.55 -14.01 -18.71
N LYS A 153 -3.85 -14.18 -18.48
CA LYS A 153 -4.76 -14.87 -19.38
C LYS A 153 -5.35 -13.87 -20.37
N ASN A 154 -5.05 -14.02 -21.64
CA ASN A 154 -5.56 -13.15 -22.71
C ASN A 154 -7.08 -13.36 -22.94
N PRO A 155 -7.76 -12.55 -23.78
CA PRO A 155 -9.19 -12.71 -24.05
C PRO A 155 -9.59 -14.05 -24.67
N GLN A 156 -8.65 -14.73 -25.33
CA GLN A 156 -8.83 -16.07 -25.90
C GLN A 156 -8.68 -17.18 -24.85
N GLY A 157 -8.25 -16.82 -23.64
CA GLY A 157 -8.03 -17.75 -22.55
C GLY A 157 -6.64 -18.39 -22.53
N GLU A 158 -5.71 -17.89 -23.35
CA GLU A 158 -4.35 -18.40 -23.45
C GLU A 158 -3.43 -17.64 -22.47
N PHE A 159 -2.38 -18.32 -21.99
CA PHE A 159 -1.41 -17.72 -21.09
C PHE A 159 -0.31 -16.99 -21.86
N GLU A 160 -0.10 -15.74 -21.50
CA GLU A 160 0.93 -14.86 -22.05
C GLU A 160 1.93 -14.48 -20.95
N ALA A 161 3.19 -14.90 -21.10
CA ALA A 161 4.26 -14.56 -20.18
C ALA A 161 4.96 -13.26 -20.61
N VAL A 162 5.08 -12.30 -19.69
CA VAL A 162 5.73 -11.01 -19.98
C VAL A 162 7.25 -11.14 -20.21
N GLY A 163 7.85 -12.20 -19.67
CA GLY A 163 9.26 -12.53 -19.82
C GLY A 163 10.19 -11.83 -18.81
N GLY A 164 11.44 -12.30 -18.75
CA GLY A 164 12.44 -11.85 -17.78
C GLY A 164 13.15 -10.54 -18.15
N ARG A 165 12.39 -9.46 -18.35
CA ARG A 165 12.88 -8.10 -18.66
C ARG A 165 12.45 -7.09 -17.59
N LEU A 166 13.04 -5.90 -17.63
CA LEU A 166 12.56 -4.77 -16.82
C LEU A 166 11.18 -4.33 -17.33
N LEU A 167 10.20 -4.25 -16.43
CA LEU A 167 8.82 -3.94 -16.77
C LEU A 167 8.53 -2.43 -16.78
N LEU A 168 9.13 -1.68 -15.85
CA LEU A 168 8.95 -0.23 -15.71
C LEU A 168 7.44 0.15 -15.75
N ASP A 169 7.03 0.99 -16.71
CA ASP A 169 5.63 1.36 -16.95
C ASP A 169 5.00 0.66 -18.17
N GLY A 170 5.55 -0.51 -18.57
CA GLY A 170 5.04 -1.32 -19.69
C GLY A 170 3.72 -2.02 -19.41
N PHE A 171 3.41 -2.28 -18.13
CA PHE A 171 2.21 -2.96 -17.68
C PHE A 171 1.54 -2.22 -16.54
N LEU A 172 0.22 -2.13 -16.61
CA LEU A 172 -0.60 -1.27 -15.77
C LEU A 172 -1.81 -2.03 -15.24
N VAL A 173 -2.31 -1.62 -14.07
CA VAL A 173 -3.64 -1.96 -13.54
C VAL A 173 -4.36 -0.67 -13.19
N LYS A 174 -5.70 -0.67 -13.13
CA LYS A 174 -6.41 0.53 -12.69
C LYS A 174 -6.18 0.75 -11.20
N TRP A 175 -5.98 2.00 -10.82
CA TRP A 175 -5.83 2.40 -9.42
C TRP A 175 -7.05 2.00 -8.58
N ASP A 176 -8.26 2.20 -9.12
CA ASP A 176 -9.50 1.87 -8.40
C ASP A 176 -9.66 0.37 -8.10
N ASP A 177 -9.03 -0.50 -8.90
CA ASP A 177 -9.11 -1.95 -8.72
C ASP A 177 -8.09 -2.48 -7.68
N ILE A 178 -7.08 -1.67 -7.32
CA ILE A 178 -5.97 -2.10 -6.46
C ILE A 178 -5.82 -1.29 -5.17
N LYS A 179 -6.35 -0.07 -5.08
CA LYS A 179 -6.13 0.87 -3.96
C LYS A 179 -6.43 0.28 -2.58
N ASP A 180 -7.45 -0.56 -2.46
CA ASP A 180 -7.88 -1.14 -1.17
C ASP A 180 -7.24 -2.50 -0.87
N LYS A 181 -6.46 -3.03 -1.83
CA LYS A 181 -5.72 -4.28 -1.64
C LYS A 181 -4.47 -4.07 -0.82
N VAL A 182 -3.96 -5.14 -0.23
CA VAL A 182 -2.75 -5.12 0.60
C VAL A 182 -1.52 -4.99 -0.28
N ALA A 183 -0.74 -3.93 -0.06
CA ALA A 183 0.51 -3.66 -0.77
C ALA A 183 1.74 -4.23 -0.05
N ILE A 184 1.73 -4.24 1.28
CA ILE A 184 2.83 -4.76 2.10
C ILE A 184 2.25 -5.60 3.23
N THR A 185 2.89 -6.75 3.47
CA THR A 185 2.72 -7.54 4.68
C THR A 185 4.10 -8.01 5.10
N THR A 186 4.52 -7.66 6.29
CA THR A 186 5.74 -8.20 6.90
C THR A 186 5.36 -9.06 8.09
N SER A 187 6.03 -10.20 8.23
CA SER A 187 5.92 -11.06 9.41
C SER A 187 7.26 -11.10 10.14
N PRO A 188 7.27 -11.19 11.48
CA PRO A 188 8.51 -11.34 12.23
C PRO A 188 9.10 -12.72 11.94
N GLY A 189 10.02 -12.81 10.97
CA GLY A 189 10.72 -14.07 10.66
C GLY A 189 11.25 -14.29 9.24
N GLN A 190 10.92 -13.45 8.26
CA GLN A 190 11.52 -13.57 6.92
C GLN A 190 12.91 -12.92 6.89
N ARG A 191 13.94 -13.74 7.14
CA ARG A 191 15.34 -13.47 6.78
C ARG A 191 15.64 -14.02 5.39
#